data_AF-A0A3B9SIE0-F1
#
_entry.id   AF-A0A3B9SIE0-F1
#
_cell.length_a   1.000
_cell.length_b   1.000
_cell.length_c   1.000
_cell.angle_alpha   90.00
_cell.angle_beta   90.00
_cell.angle_gamma   90.00
#
_symmetry.space_group_name_H-M   'P 1'
#
loop_
_entity.id
_entity.type
_entity.pdbx_description
1 polymer ?
#
loop_
_entity_poly.entity_id
_entity_poly.type
_entity_poly.pdbx_seq_one_letter_code
_entity_poly.pdbx_strand_id
1 'polypeptide(L)'
;MKLKTIIAGIVIAMLYTTNTFAFVQTISLPEREVNTVRLYEEIAYPVQGGNIYFDGKGKITKADPTVTRADIPQQINSVAVTEIGDEAFADNTVLKYINLPNGLTHIGMYAFYGCTALESADIPATVKKIDFAAFYGCSGLLSVFFEEGLEEISSSAFSKCNMLRGVYLPKSLSKYSSDMFFDCPSLKTITVVEGGEYLKSVDGILFSADGTKLIECPGAYQSEDFWIPSTVTEISSGAFSACSKISHFSVQEGNTVYMAVEGVIFTRTGKRLVVYPCGSENESYTVPYGVEHIRNTAFCECDNLKTIKIPNGVKTIGASAFNGCDGLTEISLPPSVEGIGQLAFAFCPNTTQIRLHSNISSIAEAAFAESEAAVLIVKEGSFAKEYAVGNGLKYEIALPLKGDVDWDGTVNRADYIAVSKYFSGSPSAIDEENTEVSGDGTISRVDYITFSKYFSGKTDVF
;
A
#
# COMPACT_ATOMS: atom_id res chain seq x y z
N MET A 1 24.73 -11.98 -35.71
CA MET A 1 25.52 -12.59 -34.61
C MET A 1 24.52 -13.39 -33.77
N LYS A 2 24.68 -14.72 -33.73
CA LYS A 2 23.73 -15.67 -33.13
C LYS A 2 23.90 -15.70 -31.61
N LEU A 3 22.80 -15.68 -30.86
CA LEU A 3 22.68 -16.47 -29.63
C LEU A 3 21.22 -16.94 -29.49
N LYS A 4 21.02 -18.24 -29.73
CA LYS A 4 19.82 -18.99 -29.38
C LYS A 4 20.03 -19.47 -27.94
N THR A 5 19.08 -19.21 -27.05
CA THR A 5 18.91 -19.98 -25.81
C THR A 5 17.46 -20.44 -25.74
N ILE A 6 17.34 -21.72 -25.42
CA ILE A 6 16.19 -22.61 -25.54
C ILE A 6 15.24 -22.36 -24.37
N ILE A 7 13.98 -22.03 -24.65
CA ILE A 7 12.86 -22.20 -23.72
C ILE A 7 12.23 -23.55 -24.06
N ALA A 8 12.44 -24.55 -23.20
CA ALA A 8 11.66 -25.78 -23.21
C ALA A 8 10.40 -25.52 -22.38
N GLY A 9 9.24 -25.59 -23.04
CA GLY A 9 7.95 -25.34 -22.43
C GLY A 9 7.48 -26.47 -21.53
N ILE A 10 6.71 -26.11 -20.51
CA ILE A 10 5.78 -27.00 -19.82
C ILE A 10 4.39 -26.63 -20.31
N VAL A 11 3.80 -27.51 -21.12
CA VAL A 11 2.38 -27.49 -21.46
C VAL A 11 1.66 -28.26 -20.36
N ILE A 12 0.82 -27.57 -19.58
CA ILE A 12 -0.18 -28.20 -18.72
C ILE A 12 -1.32 -28.66 -19.62
N ALA A 13 -1.50 -29.98 -19.76
CA ALA A 13 -2.68 -30.56 -20.39
C ALA A 13 -3.61 -31.11 -19.30
N MET A 14 -4.75 -30.41 -19.11
CA MET A 14 -5.94 -30.99 -18.48
C MET A 14 -6.50 -32.08 -19.39
N LEU A 15 -6.70 -33.29 -18.88
CA LEU A 15 -7.61 -34.25 -19.50
C LEU A 15 -8.41 -35.02 -18.43
N TYR A 16 -9.71 -34.77 -18.44
CA TYR A 16 -10.72 -35.68 -17.94
C TYR A 16 -10.97 -36.81 -18.97
N THR A 17 -11.36 -37.98 -18.46
CA THR A 17 -12.09 -39.12 -19.09
C THR A 17 -11.36 -40.24 -19.87
N THR A 18 -11.66 -41.46 -19.37
CA THR A 18 -11.89 -42.78 -20.00
C THR A 18 -10.77 -43.63 -20.62
N ASN A 19 -10.64 -44.84 -20.04
CA ASN A 19 -10.21 -46.13 -20.59
C ASN A 19 -9.90 -46.20 -22.10
N THR A 20 -8.72 -46.70 -22.46
CA THR A 20 -8.55 -47.93 -23.28
C THR A 20 -7.07 -48.31 -23.45
N PHE A 21 -6.80 -49.61 -23.37
CA PHE A 21 -5.53 -50.27 -23.69
C PHE A 21 -5.21 -50.16 -25.19
N ALA A 22 -3.95 -49.85 -25.55
CA ALA A 22 -3.40 -50.23 -26.85
C ALA A 22 -1.86 -50.39 -26.81
N PHE A 23 -1.40 -51.43 -27.51
CA PHE A 23 -0.03 -51.94 -27.66
C PHE A 23 1.01 -50.88 -28.05
N VAL A 24 2.20 -50.95 -27.44
CA VAL A 24 3.43 -50.26 -27.91
C VAL A 24 4.38 -51.30 -28.49
N GLN A 25 4.71 -51.14 -29.78
CA GLN A 25 5.74 -51.88 -30.48
C GLN A 25 7.12 -51.29 -30.09
N THR A 26 8.01 -52.14 -29.58
CA THR A 26 9.36 -51.78 -29.11
C THR A 26 10.25 -51.26 -30.23
N ILE A 27 10.77 -50.03 -30.06
CA ILE A 27 11.97 -49.55 -30.75
C ILE A 27 13.03 -49.29 -29.68
N SER A 28 14.11 -50.07 -29.73
CA SER A 28 15.27 -49.97 -28.85
C SER A 28 16.17 -48.81 -29.29
N LEU A 29 16.47 -47.90 -28.36
CA LEU A 29 17.51 -46.87 -28.47
C LEU A 29 18.42 -46.95 -27.23
N PRO A 30 19.72 -46.62 -27.37
CA PRO A 30 20.76 -47.08 -26.45
C PRO A 30 20.74 -46.38 -25.09
N GLU A 31 21.14 -47.12 -24.06
CA GLU A 31 21.24 -46.71 -22.66
C GLU A 31 21.97 -45.37 -22.51
N ARG A 32 21.20 -44.33 -22.19
CA ARG A 32 21.72 -43.07 -21.68
C ARG A 32 21.44 -43.08 -20.18
N GLU A 33 22.46 -42.87 -19.37
CA GLU A 33 22.37 -42.80 -17.91
C GLU A 33 21.10 -42.06 -17.47
N VAL A 34 20.15 -42.82 -16.95
CA VAL A 34 18.97 -42.28 -16.29
C VAL A 34 19.48 -41.74 -14.96
N ASN A 35 19.91 -40.48 -14.96
CA ASN A 35 19.89 -39.68 -13.74
C ASN A 35 18.42 -39.64 -13.29
N THR A 36 18.08 -40.57 -12.42
CA THR A 36 16.80 -40.62 -11.73
C THR A 36 16.71 -39.36 -10.88
N VAL A 37 16.09 -38.31 -11.42
CA VAL A 37 15.48 -37.29 -10.61
C VAL A 37 14.43 -38.03 -9.80
N ARG A 38 14.73 -38.36 -8.54
CA ARG A 38 13.70 -38.75 -7.59
C ARG A 38 12.82 -37.52 -7.43
N LEU A 39 11.73 -37.48 -8.18
CA LEU A 39 10.56 -36.69 -7.81
C LEU A 39 10.17 -37.24 -6.44
N TYR A 40 10.43 -36.48 -5.38
CA TYR A 40 9.86 -36.80 -4.09
C TYR A 40 8.36 -36.60 -4.27
N GLU A 41 7.61 -37.71 -4.34
CA GLU A 41 6.16 -37.64 -4.33
C GLU A 41 5.76 -36.93 -3.02
N GLU A 42 5.06 -35.81 -3.13
CA GLU A 42 4.51 -35.14 -1.95
C GLU A 42 3.66 -36.14 -1.17
N ILE A 43 3.95 -36.27 0.12
CA ILE A 43 3.23 -37.17 1.01
C ILE A 43 1.94 -36.46 1.43
N ALA A 44 0.80 -36.93 0.91
CA ALA A 44 -0.50 -36.50 1.39
C ALA A 44 -0.74 -37.06 2.81
N TYR A 45 -1.02 -36.16 3.76
CA TYR A 45 -1.33 -36.49 5.13
C TYR A 45 -2.77 -36.03 5.45
N PRO A 46 -3.66 -36.96 5.84
CA PRO A 46 -5.07 -36.62 6.03
C PRO A 46 -5.27 -35.75 7.28
N VAL A 47 -6.06 -34.70 7.12
CA VAL A 47 -6.54 -33.81 8.20
C VAL A 47 -8.04 -33.60 8.05
N GLN A 48 -8.67 -32.79 8.91
CA GLN A 48 -10.11 -32.58 8.82
C GLN A 48 -10.45 -31.75 7.57
N GLY A 49 -11.23 -32.35 6.67
CA GLY A 49 -11.72 -31.70 5.45
C GLY A 49 -10.83 -31.88 4.23
N GLY A 50 -9.69 -32.57 4.32
CA GLY A 50 -8.81 -32.79 3.17
C GLY A 50 -7.44 -33.31 3.60
N ASN A 51 -6.42 -33.03 2.79
CA ASN A 51 -5.03 -33.38 3.08
C ASN A 51 -4.16 -32.15 3.19
N ILE A 52 -3.09 -32.26 3.98
CA ILE A 52 -1.90 -31.44 3.85
C ILE A 52 -0.83 -32.23 3.09
N TYR A 53 0.07 -31.56 2.41
CA TYR A 53 1.08 -32.18 1.56
C TYR A 53 2.47 -31.88 2.11
N PHE A 54 3.29 -32.92 2.23
CA PHE A 54 4.59 -32.88 2.88
C PHE A 54 5.70 -33.29 1.92
N ASP A 55 6.80 -32.54 1.88
CA ASP A 55 7.90 -32.78 0.91
C ASP A 55 8.84 -33.94 1.28
N GLY A 56 8.61 -34.60 2.42
CA GLY A 56 9.47 -35.65 2.94
C GLY A 56 10.77 -35.14 3.59
N LYS A 57 10.96 -33.82 3.70
CA LYS A 57 12.18 -33.17 4.22
C LYS A 57 11.92 -32.17 5.34
N GLY A 58 10.66 -31.98 5.71
CA GLY A 58 10.27 -31.17 6.86
C GLY A 58 9.28 -30.04 6.55
N LYS A 59 8.89 -29.88 5.29
CA LYS A 59 8.03 -28.78 4.84
C LYS A 59 6.62 -29.25 4.49
N ILE A 60 5.62 -28.56 5.03
CA ILE A 60 4.25 -28.60 4.48
C ILE A 60 4.21 -27.65 3.29
N THR A 61 3.95 -28.19 2.09
CA THR A 61 4.05 -27.45 0.82
C THR A 61 2.72 -26.92 0.32
N LYS A 62 1.61 -27.63 0.62
CA LYS A 62 0.25 -27.17 0.32
C LYS A 62 -0.78 -27.86 1.21
N ALA A 63 -2.01 -27.38 1.17
CA ALA A 63 -3.17 -28.00 1.77
C ALA A 63 -4.33 -28.01 0.76
N ASP A 64 -5.21 -29.00 0.86
CA ASP A 64 -6.47 -28.98 0.11
C ASP A 64 -7.30 -27.75 0.55
N PRO A 65 -7.95 -27.04 -0.39
CA PRO A 65 -8.75 -25.84 -0.08
C PRO A 65 -10.00 -26.13 0.76
N THR A 66 -10.30 -27.41 1.01
CA THR A 66 -11.40 -27.88 1.84
C THR A 66 -11.00 -28.20 3.28
N VAL A 67 -9.71 -28.09 3.62
CA VAL A 67 -9.22 -28.32 4.99
C VAL A 67 -9.83 -27.31 5.96
N THR A 68 -10.60 -27.80 6.92
CA THR A 68 -11.28 -26.98 7.94
C THR A 68 -10.52 -26.95 9.25
N ARG A 69 -9.71 -27.97 9.51
CA ARG A 69 -8.80 -28.03 10.66
C ARG A 69 -7.54 -28.80 10.30
N ALA A 70 -6.39 -28.19 10.55
CA ALA A 70 -5.08 -28.76 10.29
C ALA A 70 -4.37 -29.03 11.63
N ASP A 71 -4.48 -30.27 12.11
CA ASP A 71 -3.67 -30.77 13.23
C ASP A 71 -2.33 -31.27 12.67
N ILE A 72 -1.35 -30.38 12.52
CA ILE A 72 -0.07 -30.74 11.90
C ILE A 72 0.74 -31.59 12.90
N PRO A 73 1.10 -32.84 12.56
CA PRO A 73 1.82 -33.72 13.47
C PRO A 73 3.28 -33.25 13.64
N GLN A 74 3.89 -33.64 14.76
CA GLN A 74 5.31 -33.35 15.01
C GLN A 74 6.23 -34.00 13.95
N GLN A 75 5.82 -35.14 13.39
CA GLN A 75 6.56 -35.87 12.37
C GLN A 75 5.61 -36.54 11.36
N ILE A 76 6.01 -36.60 10.10
CA ILE A 76 5.37 -37.40 9.05
C ILE A 76 6.42 -38.38 8.52
N ASN A 77 6.12 -39.67 8.54
CA ASN A 77 7.05 -40.73 8.13
C ASN A 77 8.42 -40.65 8.84
N SER A 78 8.42 -40.37 10.15
CA SER A 78 9.62 -40.19 10.99
C SER A 78 10.50 -38.97 10.64
N VAL A 79 10.03 -38.09 9.75
CA VAL A 79 10.69 -36.81 9.45
C VAL A 79 9.95 -35.71 10.21
N ALA A 80 10.69 -34.91 10.98
CA ALA A 80 10.12 -33.80 11.72
C ALA A 80 9.52 -32.75 10.79
N VAL A 81 8.34 -32.24 11.13
CA VAL A 81 7.74 -31.10 10.44
C VAL A 81 8.31 -29.82 11.06
N THR A 82 9.13 -29.11 10.29
CA THR A 82 9.89 -27.94 10.74
C THR A 82 9.50 -26.66 10.02
N GLU A 83 8.75 -26.74 8.91
CA GLU A 83 8.41 -25.58 8.09
C GLU A 83 6.98 -25.65 7.54
N ILE A 84 6.29 -24.51 7.59
CA ILE A 84 5.13 -24.25 6.73
C ILE A 84 5.66 -23.46 5.54
N GLY A 85 5.59 -24.04 4.35
CA GLY A 85 6.11 -23.45 3.14
C GLY A 85 5.31 -22.25 2.67
N ASP A 86 5.87 -21.55 1.69
CA ASP A 86 5.21 -20.43 1.04
C ASP A 86 3.85 -20.86 0.47
N GLU A 87 2.83 -20.02 0.67
CA GLU A 87 1.45 -20.22 0.19
C GLU A 87 0.78 -21.55 0.63
N ALA A 88 1.34 -22.30 1.59
CA ALA A 88 0.92 -23.66 1.88
C ALA A 88 -0.58 -23.79 2.25
N PHE A 89 -1.16 -22.78 2.85
CA PHE A 89 -2.60 -22.67 3.17
C PHE A 89 -3.24 -21.43 2.55
N ALA A 90 -2.60 -20.77 1.58
CA ALA A 90 -3.14 -19.58 0.94
C ALA A 90 -4.55 -19.81 0.39
N ASP A 91 -5.42 -18.81 0.58
CA ASP A 91 -6.83 -18.77 0.22
C ASP A 91 -7.68 -19.93 0.75
N ASN A 92 -7.21 -20.61 1.81
CA ASN A 92 -8.01 -21.60 2.52
C ASN A 92 -9.05 -20.92 3.43
N THR A 93 -10.08 -20.37 2.78
CA THR A 93 -11.16 -19.58 3.39
C THR A 93 -12.07 -20.36 4.34
N VAL A 94 -11.89 -21.68 4.46
CA VAL A 94 -12.65 -22.55 5.38
C VAL A 94 -11.80 -23.11 6.52
N LEU A 95 -10.47 -22.90 6.50
CA LEU A 95 -9.58 -23.30 7.57
C LEU A 95 -9.92 -22.51 8.83
N LYS A 96 -10.42 -23.22 9.84
CA LYS A 96 -10.87 -22.62 11.10
C LYS A 96 -9.84 -22.73 12.22
N TYR A 97 -9.14 -23.85 12.27
CA TYR A 97 -8.19 -24.17 13.34
C TYR A 97 -6.89 -24.74 12.78
N ILE A 98 -5.77 -24.27 13.30
CA ILE A 98 -4.42 -24.76 13.00
C ILE A 98 -3.73 -25.11 14.31
N ASN A 99 -3.16 -26.31 14.40
CA ASN A 99 -2.24 -26.69 15.48
C ASN A 99 -0.86 -26.90 14.87
N LEU A 100 0.08 -26.03 15.22
CA LEU A 100 1.45 -26.06 14.74
C LEU A 100 2.33 -26.99 15.59
N PRO A 101 3.31 -27.70 15.00
CA PRO A 101 4.18 -28.58 15.76
C PRO A 101 5.24 -27.79 16.54
N ASN A 102 5.68 -28.32 17.69
CA ASN A 102 6.64 -27.64 18.59
C ASN A 102 8.08 -27.65 18.04
N GLY A 103 8.33 -28.34 16.94
CA GLY A 103 9.59 -28.32 16.20
C GLY A 103 9.58 -27.34 15.02
N LEU A 104 8.50 -26.59 14.81
CA LEU A 104 8.36 -25.65 13.70
C LEU A 104 9.33 -24.48 13.88
N THR A 105 10.18 -24.23 12.89
CA THR A 105 11.17 -23.13 12.94
C THR A 105 10.82 -21.97 12.03
N HIS A 106 9.94 -22.20 11.04
CA HIS A 106 9.68 -21.24 9.98
C HIS A 106 8.23 -21.29 9.45
N ILE A 107 7.65 -20.11 9.22
CA ILE A 107 6.38 -19.90 8.52
C ILE A 107 6.68 -19.00 7.33
N GLY A 108 6.52 -19.55 6.12
CA GLY A 108 6.89 -18.94 4.85
C GLY A 108 5.99 -17.79 4.40
N MET A 109 6.36 -17.22 3.26
CA MET A 109 5.64 -16.10 2.65
C MET A 109 4.23 -16.51 2.28
N TYR A 110 3.23 -15.66 2.61
CA TYR A 110 1.83 -15.92 2.30
C TYR A 110 1.27 -17.27 2.82
N ALA A 111 1.93 -17.92 3.78
CA ALA A 111 1.61 -19.28 4.21
C ALA A 111 0.13 -19.50 4.57
N PHE A 112 -0.53 -18.50 5.16
CA PHE A 112 -1.95 -18.46 5.52
C PHE A 112 -2.65 -17.23 4.93
N TYR A 113 -2.14 -16.70 3.80
CA TYR A 113 -2.76 -15.56 3.13
C TYR A 113 -4.24 -15.84 2.86
N GLY A 114 -5.14 -14.92 3.21
CA GLY A 114 -6.57 -15.07 2.91
C GLY A 114 -7.28 -16.22 3.64
N CYS A 115 -6.72 -16.79 4.71
CA CYS A 115 -7.44 -17.75 5.57
C CYS A 115 -8.52 -17.05 6.41
N THR A 116 -9.61 -16.61 5.77
CA THR A 116 -10.62 -15.74 6.37
C THR A 116 -11.44 -16.38 7.50
N ALA A 117 -11.49 -17.72 7.60
CA ALA A 117 -12.17 -18.43 8.69
C ALA A 117 -11.26 -18.76 9.88
N LEU A 118 -9.94 -18.51 9.80
CA LEU A 118 -8.99 -18.89 10.83
C LEU A 118 -9.23 -18.06 12.09
N GLU A 119 -9.61 -18.70 13.20
CA GLU A 119 -9.99 -17.97 14.42
C GLU A 119 -8.81 -17.67 15.35
N SER A 120 -7.81 -18.54 15.39
CA SER A 120 -6.63 -18.39 16.25
C SER A 120 -5.42 -19.10 15.67
N ALA A 121 -4.23 -18.58 15.98
CA ALA A 121 -2.95 -19.23 15.68
C ALA A 121 -2.02 -19.12 16.90
N ASP A 122 -1.54 -20.27 17.37
CA ASP A 122 -0.52 -20.37 18.42
C ASP A 122 0.84 -20.60 17.75
N ILE A 123 1.73 -19.62 17.87
CA ILE A 123 3.07 -19.65 17.26
C ILE A 123 4.07 -20.19 18.29
N PRO A 124 4.65 -21.39 18.08
CA PRO A 124 5.51 -22.04 19.08
C PRO A 124 6.88 -21.38 19.19
N ALA A 125 7.54 -21.54 20.35
CA ALA A 125 8.80 -20.88 20.72
C ALA A 125 9.97 -21.14 19.75
N THR A 126 9.88 -22.23 18.99
CA THR A 126 10.89 -22.62 18.01
C THR A 126 10.80 -21.81 16.71
N VAL A 127 9.66 -21.17 16.43
CA VAL A 127 9.51 -20.32 15.24
C VAL A 127 10.33 -19.06 15.44
N LYS A 128 11.33 -18.87 14.57
CA LYS A 128 12.22 -17.70 14.63
C LYS A 128 11.73 -16.54 13.80
N LYS A 129 11.01 -16.83 12.73
CA LYS A 129 10.58 -15.84 11.74
C LYS A 129 9.19 -16.16 11.21
N ILE A 130 8.36 -15.11 11.11
CA ILE A 130 7.13 -15.08 10.32
C ILE A 130 7.41 -14.22 9.09
N ASP A 131 7.29 -14.81 7.91
CA ASP A 131 7.66 -14.15 6.66
C ASP A 131 6.59 -13.20 6.11
N PHE A 132 6.95 -12.54 5.01
CA PHE A 132 6.14 -11.54 4.34
C PHE A 132 4.69 -12.02 4.16
N ALA A 133 3.72 -11.21 4.62
CA ALA A 133 2.29 -11.44 4.45
C ALA A 133 1.78 -12.83 4.87
N ALA A 134 2.49 -13.53 5.77
CA ALA A 134 2.18 -14.91 6.13
C ALA A 134 0.73 -15.12 6.64
N PHE A 135 0.14 -14.16 7.37
CA PHE A 135 -1.25 -14.18 7.84
C PHE A 135 -2.05 -12.99 7.29
N TYR A 136 -1.60 -12.39 6.19
CA TYR A 136 -2.31 -11.26 5.57
C TYR A 136 -3.75 -11.67 5.23
N GLY A 137 -4.71 -10.83 5.58
CA GLY A 137 -6.12 -11.06 5.24
C GLY A 137 -6.76 -12.24 5.97
N CYS A 138 -6.14 -12.76 7.05
CA CYS A 138 -6.80 -13.67 7.99
C CYS A 138 -7.89 -12.91 8.78
N SER A 139 -8.94 -12.48 8.10
CA SER A 139 -9.91 -11.51 8.61
C SER A 139 -10.76 -12.05 9.77
N GLY A 140 -10.87 -13.38 9.92
CA GLY A 140 -11.51 -14.05 11.06
C GLY A 140 -10.62 -14.22 12.30
N LEU A 141 -9.33 -13.88 12.22
CA LEU A 141 -8.35 -14.12 13.28
C LEU A 141 -8.64 -13.25 14.49
N LEU A 142 -9.07 -13.85 15.59
CA LEU A 142 -9.46 -13.15 16.82
C LEU A 142 -8.24 -12.84 17.71
N SER A 143 -7.29 -13.76 17.74
CA SER A 143 -6.10 -13.69 18.58
C SER A 143 -4.95 -14.49 17.97
N VAL A 144 -3.74 -13.99 18.19
CA VAL A 144 -2.48 -14.70 17.91
C VAL A 144 -1.69 -14.76 19.19
N PHE A 145 -1.23 -15.96 19.55
CA PHE A 145 -0.32 -16.16 20.67
C PHE A 145 1.08 -16.40 20.16
N PHE A 146 2.05 -15.66 20.69
CA PHE A 146 3.46 -15.81 20.36
C PHE A 146 4.19 -16.32 21.59
N GLU A 147 4.77 -17.52 21.51
CA GLU A 147 5.69 -17.98 22.55
C GLU A 147 7.03 -17.23 22.49
N GLU A 148 7.74 -17.21 23.62
CA GLU A 148 9.06 -16.61 23.73
C GLU A 148 10.09 -17.34 22.86
N GLY A 149 10.75 -16.61 21.95
CA GLY A 149 11.71 -17.19 21.00
C GLY A 149 11.57 -16.66 19.58
N LEU A 150 10.43 -16.05 19.24
CA LEU A 150 10.20 -15.36 17.96
C LEU A 150 11.08 -14.11 17.86
N GLU A 151 11.85 -14.00 16.77
CA GLU A 151 12.85 -12.94 16.59
C GLU A 151 12.44 -11.93 15.51
N GLU A 152 11.65 -12.34 14.53
CA GLU A 152 11.30 -11.53 13.35
C GLU A 152 9.85 -11.68 12.89
N ILE A 153 9.16 -10.54 12.70
CA ILE A 153 7.86 -10.44 12.01
C ILE A 153 8.03 -9.53 10.80
N SER A 154 7.85 -10.08 9.61
CA SER A 154 8.09 -9.36 8.35
C SER A 154 6.95 -8.42 7.96
N SER A 155 7.16 -7.65 6.88
CA SER A 155 6.16 -6.71 6.36
C SER A 155 4.83 -7.38 6.08
N SER A 156 3.77 -6.67 6.46
CA SER A 156 2.37 -7.05 6.30
C SER A 156 1.95 -8.42 6.85
N ALA A 157 2.74 -9.03 7.74
CA ALA A 157 2.53 -10.40 8.21
C ALA A 157 1.12 -10.63 8.79
N PHE A 158 0.54 -9.65 9.48
CA PHE A 158 -0.81 -9.71 10.05
C PHE A 158 -1.71 -8.57 9.55
N SER A 159 -1.40 -7.95 8.40
CA SER A 159 -2.27 -6.90 7.87
C SER A 159 -3.64 -7.43 7.50
N LYS A 160 -4.69 -6.59 7.59
CA LYS A 160 -6.09 -6.97 7.28
C LYS A 160 -6.63 -8.13 8.13
N CYS A 161 -6.08 -8.34 9.33
CA CYS A 161 -6.66 -9.23 10.33
C CYS A 161 -7.81 -8.52 11.05
N ASN A 162 -8.93 -8.33 10.33
CA ASN A 162 -10.01 -7.42 10.70
C ASN A 162 -10.67 -7.70 12.06
N MET A 163 -10.62 -8.94 12.55
CA MET A 163 -11.18 -9.35 13.84
C MET A 163 -10.15 -9.44 14.97
N LEU A 164 -8.86 -9.18 14.70
CA LEU A 164 -7.79 -9.32 15.68
C LEU A 164 -7.98 -8.29 16.79
N ARG A 165 -8.16 -8.75 18.03
CA ARG A 165 -8.55 -7.86 19.16
C ARG A 165 -7.37 -7.37 19.99
N GLY A 166 -6.32 -8.16 20.07
CA GLY A 166 -5.15 -7.86 20.87
C GLY A 166 -4.02 -8.82 20.58
N VAL A 167 -2.79 -8.35 20.77
CA VAL A 167 -1.57 -9.13 20.56
C VAL A 167 -0.62 -8.95 21.74
N TYR A 168 0.10 -10.03 22.07
CA TYR A 168 1.17 -10.02 23.08
C TYR A 168 2.48 -10.33 22.38
N LEU A 169 3.27 -9.30 22.10
CA LEU A 169 4.56 -9.45 21.43
C LEU A 169 5.62 -9.95 22.41
N PRO A 170 6.40 -11.01 22.05
CA PRO A 170 7.41 -11.58 22.93
C PRO A 170 8.62 -10.64 23.04
N LYS A 171 9.35 -10.71 24.15
CA LYS A 171 10.52 -9.84 24.38
C LYS A 171 11.68 -10.12 23.41
N SER A 172 11.71 -11.30 22.78
CA SER A 172 12.71 -11.69 21.80
C SER A 172 12.55 -11.02 20.43
N LEU A 173 11.40 -10.38 20.16
CA LEU A 173 11.13 -9.75 18.86
C LEU A 173 12.05 -8.53 18.64
N SER A 174 13.05 -8.70 17.79
CA SER A 174 14.10 -7.71 17.54
C SER A 174 14.04 -7.09 16.15
N LYS A 175 13.39 -7.77 15.21
CA LYS A 175 13.20 -7.31 13.83
C LYS A 175 11.73 -7.29 13.51
N TYR A 176 11.26 -6.17 13.00
CA TYR A 176 9.86 -5.99 12.69
C TYR A 176 9.70 -4.95 11.60
N SER A 177 8.63 -5.08 10.82
CA SER A 177 8.18 -4.03 9.92
C SER A 177 7.12 -3.16 10.60
N SER A 178 7.05 -1.88 10.24
CA SER A 178 6.07 -0.96 10.84
C SER A 178 4.63 -1.22 10.40
N ASP A 179 4.44 -1.95 9.30
CA ASP A 179 3.13 -2.30 8.72
C ASP A 179 2.66 -3.71 9.13
N MET A 180 3.27 -4.34 10.13
CA MET A 180 2.97 -5.75 10.45
C MET A 180 1.51 -5.99 10.90
N PHE A 181 0.83 -4.96 11.41
CA PHE A 181 -0.59 -4.97 11.79
C PHE A 181 -1.42 -3.94 11.00
N PHE A 182 -0.96 -3.55 9.81
CA PHE A 182 -1.64 -2.54 9.00
C PHE A 182 -3.09 -2.93 8.70
N ASP A 183 -4.02 -1.97 8.79
CA ASP A 183 -5.45 -2.19 8.54
C ASP A 183 -6.05 -3.30 9.44
N CYS A 184 -5.80 -3.22 10.76
CA CYS A 184 -6.41 -4.09 11.77
C CYS A 184 -7.47 -3.33 12.60
N PRO A 185 -8.68 -3.06 12.05
CA PRO A 185 -9.66 -2.16 12.66
C PRO A 185 -10.21 -2.61 14.02
N SER A 186 -10.14 -3.90 14.35
CA SER A 186 -10.60 -4.40 15.67
C SER A 186 -9.51 -4.42 16.75
N LEU A 187 -8.26 -4.10 16.40
CA LEU A 187 -7.13 -4.21 17.32
C LEU A 187 -7.27 -3.14 18.40
N LYS A 188 -7.45 -3.58 19.65
CA LYS A 188 -7.66 -2.67 20.79
C LYS A 188 -6.38 -2.33 21.53
N THR A 189 -5.46 -3.29 21.58
CA THR A 189 -4.22 -3.16 22.37
C THR A 189 -3.13 -4.02 21.78
N ILE A 190 -1.93 -3.45 21.75
CA ILE A 190 -0.69 -4.15 21.50
C ILE A 190 0.07 -4.17 22.81
N THR A 191 0.36 -5.34 23.35
CA THR A 191 1.14 -5.49 24.59
C THR A 191 2.50 -6.05 24.23
N VAL A 192 3.55 -5.58 24.92
CA VAL A 192 4.89 -6.15 24.83
C VAL A 192 5.19 -6.83 26.16
N VAL A 193 5.69 -8.06 26.13
CA VAL A 193 6.10 -8.79 27.34
C VAL A 193 7.20 -8.00 28.07
N GLU A 194 7.10 -7.92 29.40
CA GLU A 194 8.04 -7.17 30.24
C GLU A 194 9.49 -7.65 30.06
N GLY A 195 10.44 -6.71 30.09
CA GLY A 195 11.88 -7.00 29.95
C GLY A 195 12.37 -7.12 28.51
N GLY A 196 11.58 -6.68 27.52
CA GLY A 196 12.04 -6.52 26.13
C GLY A 196 12.97 -5.33 25.92
N GLU A 197 13.92 -5.47 25.00
CA GLU A 197 14.95 -4.44 24.70
C GLU A 197 14.65 -3.62 23.43
N TYR A 198 13.72 -4.07 22.57
CA TYR A 198 13.52 -3.52 21.23
C TYR A 198 12.22 -2.73 21.06
N LEU A 199 11.18 -3.13 21.78
CA LEU A 199 9.84 -2.58 21.68
C LEU A 199 9.30 -2.25 23.07
N LYS A 200 8.39 -1.29 23.15
CA LYS A 200 7.55 -1.10 24.32
C LYS A 200 6.12 -0.79 23.92
N SER A 201 5.20 -1.10 24.82
CA SER A 201 3.81 -0.65 24.72
C SER A 201 3.54 0.37 25.81
N VAL A 202 2.88 1.47 25.44
CA VAL A 202 2.36 2.47 26.38
C VAL A 202 0.88 2.67 26.04
N ASP A 203 0.01 2.40 27.01
CA ASP A 203 -1.45 2.48 26.83
C ASP A 203 -1.98 1.67 25.63
N GLY A 204 -1.34 0.53 25.34
CA GLY A 204 -1.69 -0.35 24.23
C GLY A 204 -1.15 0.08 22.86
N ILE A 205 -0.43 1.21 22.78
CA ILE A 205 0.20 1.73 21.56
C ILE A 205 1.65 1.24 21.49
N LEU A 206 2.09 0.83 20.31
CA LEU A 206 3.43 0.27 20.09
C LEU A 206 4.44 1.36 19.74
N PHE A 207 5.57 1.35 20.45
CA PHE A 207 6.71 2.23 20.23
C PHE A 207 8.02 1.45 20.14
N SER A 208 9.05 2.08 19.57
CA SER A 208 10.44 1.65 19.80
C SER A 208 10.76 1.68 21.30
N ALA A 209 11.72 0.87 21.75
CA ALA A 209 12.09 0.78 23.17
C ALA A 209 12.39 2.15 23.82
N ASP A 210 13.08 3.05 23.10
CA ASP A 210 13.38 4.41 23.56
C ASP A 210 12.14 5.34 23.56
N GLY A 211 11.06 4.98 22.84
CA GLY A 211 9.83 5.77 22.72
C GLY A 211 9.92 6.94 21.75
N THR A 212 10.93 6.95 20.88
CA THR A 212 11.13 8.00 19.89
C THR A 212 10.39 7.73 18.58
N LYS A 213 10.06 6.46 18.30
CA LYS A 213 9.28 6.05 17.13
C LYS A 213 7.93 5.49 17.55
N LEU A 214 6.86 6.13 17.09
CA LEU A 214 5.50 5.57 17.13
C LEU A 214 5.37 4.59 15.97
N ILE A 215 5.19 3.31 16.32
CA ILE A 215 5.17 2.21 15.35
C ILE A 215 3.74 1.96 14.91
N GLU A 216 2.83 1.70 15.85
CA GLU A 216 1.45 1.34 15.56
C GLU A 216 0.52 1.81 16.67
N CYS A 217 -0.53 2.54 16.30
CA CYS A 217 -1.70 2.82 17.10
C CYS A 217 -2.79 1.78 16.75
N PRO A 218 -3.37 1.08 17.73
CA PRO A 218 -4.40 0.08 17.46
C PRO A 218 -5.60 0.66 16.72
N GLY A 219 -6.09 0.01 15.65
CA GLY A 219 -7.21 0.51 14.84
C GLY A 219 -8.50 0.77 15.64
N ALA A 220 -8.78 -0.05 16.66
CA ALA A 220 -9.86 0.17 17.62
C ALA A 220 -9.42 1.06 18.80
N TYR A 221 -8.60 2.08 18.57
CA TYR A 221 -8.28 3.09 19.57
C TYR A 221 -9.57 3.76 20.06
N GLN A 222 -9.71 3.93 21.37
CA GLN A 222 -11.01 4.23 21.97
C GLN A 222 -11.34 5.73 22.05
N SER A 223 -10.35 6.60 21.89
CA SER A 223 -10.49 8.05 22.01
C SER A 223 -10.53 8.73 20.66
N GLU A 224 -11.31 9.80 20.56
CA GLU A 224 -11.37 10.70 19.40
C GLU A 224 -10.13 11.61 19.33
N ASP A 225 -9.59 11.96 20.50
CA ASP A 225 -8.37 12.73 20.63
C ASP A 225 -7.15 11.82 20.77
N PHE A 226 -6.09 12.13 20.03
CA PHE A 226 -4.79 11.50 20.20
C PHE A 226 -3.69 12.54 20.37
N TRP A 227 -2.86 12.38 21.40
CA TRP A 227 -1.73 13.27 21.68
C TRP A 227 -0.42 12.63 21.24
N ILE A 228 0.24 13.20 20.24
CA ILE A 228 1.61 12.80 19.87
C ILE A 228 2.54 13.11 21.05
N PRO A 229 3.19 12.10 21.66
CA PRO A 229 4.03 12.31 22.84
C PRO A 229 5.23 13.21 22.55
N SER A 230 5.75 13.89 23.59
CA SER A 230 6.89 14.80 23.44
C SER A 230 8.19 14.10 23.03
N THR A 231 8.32 12.81 23.34
CA THR A 231 9.48 11.98 22.99
C THR A 231 9.48 11.52 21.52
N VAL A 232 8.33 11.53 20.85
CA VAL A 232 8.20 10.98 19.50
C VAL A 232 8.82 11.92 18.48
N THR A 233 9.84 11.43 17.79
CA THR A 233 10.54 12.09 16.69
C THR A 233 10.27 11.44 15.34
N GLU A 234 9.71 10.23 15.32
CA GLU A 234 9.33 9.52 14.11
C GLU A 234 7.94 8.88 14.26
N ILE A 235 7.06 9.12 13.30
CA ILE A 235 5.80 8.41 13.12
C ILE A 235 5.98 7.53 11.89
N SER A 236 5.80 6.21 12.06
CA SER A 236 5.93 5.24 10.98
C SER A 236 4.82 5.42 9.93
N SER A 237 5.10 5.06 8.67
CA SER A 237 4.06 5.01 7.66
C SER A 237 3.05 3.93 8.07
N GLY A 238 1.76 4.25 8.05
CA GLY A 238 0.69 3.34 8.48
C GLY A 238 0.48 3.26 9.99
N ALA A 239 1.23 4.01 10.82
CA ALA A 239 1.12 3.92 12.27
C ALA A 239 -0.26 4.28 12.85
N PHE A 240 -1.13 4.88 12.05
CA PHE A 240 -2.53 5.16 12.38
C PHE A 240 -3.49 4.52 11.36
N SER A 241 -3.07 3.44 10.69
CA SER A 241 -3.93 2.68 9.78
C SER A 241 -5.15 2.15 10.52
N ALA A 242 -6.30 2.11 9.86
CA ALA A 242 -7.60 1.76 10.44
C ALA A 242 -8.04 2.52 11.72
N CYS A 243 -7.36 3.60 12.14
CA CYS A 243 -7.72 4.42 13.30
C CYS A 243 -8.93 5.33 13.00
N SER A 244 -10.07 4.71 12.71
CA SER A 244 -11.31 5.36 12.27
C SER A 244 -12.02 6.19 13.34
N LYS A 245 -11.61 6.09 14.62
CA LYS A 245 -12.16 6.92 15.70
C LYS A 245 -11.40 8.20 15.95
N ILE A 246 -10.11 8.27 15.61
CA ILE A 246 -9.30 9.46 15.89
C ILE A 246 -9.74 10.56 14.94
N SER A 247 -10.42 11.56 15.47
CA SER A 247 -10.95 12.72 14.76
C SER A 247 -10.13 13.98 15.00
N HIS A 248 -9.26 13.98 16.03
CA HIS A 248 -8.44 15.12 16.37
C HIS A 248 -7.05 14.71 16.89
N PHE A 249 -5.99 15.19 16.24
CA PHE A 249 -4.64 15.07 16.78
C PHE A 249 -4.20 16.35 17.51
N SER A 250 -3.54 16.14 18.65
CA SER A 250 -2.80 17.15 19.40
C SER A 250 -1.33 16.74 19.53
N VAL A 251 -0.47 17.69 19.87
CA VAL A 251 0.96 17.42 20.13
C VAL A 251 1.28 17.84 21.55
N GLN A 252 1.87 16.93 22.33
CA GLN A 252 2.26 17.19 23.71
C GLN A 252 3.33 18.29 23.79
N GLU A 253 3.22 19.14 24.82
CA GLU A 253 4.22 20.17 25.10
C GLU A 253 5.63 19.56 25.20
N GLY A 254 6.61 20.22 24.57
CA GLY A 254 7.98 19.76 24.50
C GLY A 254 8.32 18.93 23.25
N ASN A 255 7.34 18.50 22.44
CA ASN A 255 7.66 17.86 21.16
C ASN A 255 8.40 18.84 20.22
N THR A 256 9.58 18.45 19.75
CA THR A 256 10.44 19.30 18.92
C THR A 256 10.28 19.06 17.42
N VAL A 257 9.56 18.01 17.00
CA VAL A 257 9.49 17.55 15.61
C VAL A 257 8.14 17.83 14.97
N TYR A 258 7.06 17.73 15.72
CA TYR A 258 5.70 17.81 15.23
C TYR A 258 4.96 19.02 15.79
N MET A 259 3.92 19.43 15.06
CA MET A 259 2.92 20.39 15.51
C MET A 259 1.54 19.95 15.01
N ALA A 260 0.50 20.25 15.76
CA ALA A 260 -0.89 20.07 15.33
C ALA A 260 -1.44 21.41 14.83
N VAL A 261 -2.13 21.39 13.69
CA VAL A 261 -2.93 22.51 13.17
C VAL A 261 -4.30 21.95 12.85
N GLU A 262 -5.33 22.45 13.51
CA GLU A 262 -6.73 22.03 13.29
C GLU A 262 -6.93 20.50 13.37
N GLY A 263 -6.25 19.84 14.32
CA GLY A 263 -6.35 18.39 14.48
C GLY A 263 -5.50 17.56 13.52
N VAL A 264 -4.72 18.18 12.64
CA VAL A 264 -3.85 17.52 11.64
C VAL A 264 -2.39 17.68 12.05
N ILE A 265 -1.60 16.60 11.94
CA ILE A 265 -0.18 16.63 12.30
C ILE A 265 0.67 17.08 11.12
N PHE A 266 1.55 18.04 11.40
CA PHE A 266 2.59 18.50 10.51
C PHE A 266 3.96 18.37 11.18
N THR A 267 5.03 18.36 10.39
CA THR A 267 6.35 18.70 10.95
C THR A 267 6.33 20.12 11.49
N ARG A 268 7.13 20.43 12.52
CA ARG A 268 7.20 21.75 13.18
C ARG A 268 7.60 22.90 12.26
N THR A 269 8.19 22.60 11.09
CA THR A 269 8.45 23.59 10.04
C THR A 269 7.22 23.95 9.20
N GLY A 270 6.10 23.24 9.35
CA GLY A 270 4.91 23.32 8.50
C GLY A 270 5.08 22.74 7.09
N LYS A 271 6.27 22.25 6.73
CA LYS A 271 6.60 21.84 5.36
C LYS A 271 6.06 20.49 4.95
N ARG A 272 5.70 19.64 5.91
CA ARG A 272 5.19 18.29 5.65
C ARG A 272 3.91 18.05 6.43
N LEU A 273 2.84 17.66 5.73
CA LEU A 273 1.64 17.09 6.33
C LEU A 273 1.94 15.61 6.60
N VAL A 274 1.84 15.20 7.86
CA VAL A 274 2.31 13.90 8.34
C VAL A 274 1.15 12.92 8.43
N VAL A 275 0.07 13.29 9.11
CA VAL A 275 -1.12 12.44 9.23
C VAL A 275 -2.36 13.31 9.47
N TYR A 276 -3.43 12.98 8.76
CA TYR A 276 -4.78 13.50 8.90
C TYR A 276 -5.63 12.50 9.71
N PRO A 277 -6.51 12.97 10.61
CA PRO A 277 -7.36 12.09 11.40
C PRO A 277 -8.50 11.51 10.55
N CYS A 278 -8.43 10.24 10.15
CA CYS A 278 -9.47 9.62 9.30
C CYS A 278 -10.82 9.43 10.01
N GLY A 279 -10.88 9.55 11.34
CA GLY A 279 -12.13 9.68 12.09
C GLY A 279 -12.78 11.07 12.04
N SER A 280 -12.16 12.04 11.35
CA SER A 280 -12.76 13.35 11.12
C SER A 280 -14.07 13.24 10.34
N GLU A 281 -15.08 14.00 10.78
CA GLU A 281 -16.38 14.10 10.09
C GLU A 281 -16.33 15.07 8.88
N ASN A 282 -15.20 15.75 8.66
CA ASN A 282 -15.08 16.72 7.59
C ASN A 282 -15.05 16.04 6.21
N GLU A 283 -16.02 16.39 5.37
CA GLU A 283 -16.08 15.93 3.98
C GLU A 283 -15.10 16.64 3.04
N SER A 284 -14.46 17.70 3.52
CA SER A 284 -13.48 18.46 2.74
C SER A 284 -12.32 18.93 3.58
N TYR A 285 -11.14 18.98 2.98
CA TYR A 285 -9.95 19.52 3.63
C TYR A 285 -9.17 20.42 2.68
N THR A 286 -8.62 21.52 3.20
CA THR A 286 -7.71 22.40 2.46
C THR A 286 -6.34 22.32 3.11
N VAL A 287 -5.36 21.80 2.37
CA VAL A 287 -3.98 21.76 2.84
C VAL A 287 -3.49 23.20 3.00
N PRO A 288 -2.89 23.59 4.16
CA PRO A 288 -2.40 24.94 4.37
C PRO A 288 -1.31 25.36 3.37
N TYR A 289 -1.29 26.65 3.00
CA TYR A 289 -0.22 27.21 2.19
C TYR A 289 1.14 27.04 2.88
N GLY A 290 2.17 26.74 2.07
CA GLY A 290 3.55 26.56 2.54
C GLY A 290 3.94 25.11 2.83
N VAL A 291 2.98 24.19 2.86
CA VAL A 291 3.23 22.74 2.82
C VAL A 291 3.87 22.38 1.48
N GLU A 292 4.94 21.59 1.51
CA GLU A 292 5.67 21.14 0.33
C GLU A 292 5.53 19.64 0.08
N HIS A 293 5.20 18.85 1.11
CA HIS A 293 5.09 17.40 0.98
C HIS A 293 3.87 16.86 1.75
N ILE A 294 3.08 16.03 1.10
CA ILE A 294 2.12 15.14 1.76
C ILE A 294 2.85 13.82 1.99
N ARG A 295 3.04 13.41 3.26
CA ARG A 295 3.81 12.20 3.59
C ARG A 295 3.08 10.93 3.18
N ASN A 296 3.83 9.82 3.26
CA ASN A 296 3.27 8.49 3.09
C ASN A 296 2.11 8.28 4.07
N THR A 297 1.07 7.59 3.59
CA THR A 297 -0.14 7.23 4.36
C THR A 297 -0.86 8.39 5.04
N ALA A 298 -0.61 9.65 4.63
CA ALA A 298 -1.06 10.82 5.40
C ALA A 298 -2.59 10.93 5.49
N PHE A 299 -3.32 10.43 4.50
CA PHE A 299 -4.79 10.37 4.44
C PHE A 299 -5.27 8.94 4.14
N CYS A 300 -4.45 7.91 4.38
CA CYS A 300 -4.82 6.54 4.07
C CYS A 300 -6.11 6.13 4.78
N GLU A 301 -7.10 5.57 4.06
CA GLU A 301 -8.40 5.11 4.58
C GLU A 301 -9.28 6.23 5.20
N CYS A 302 -9.13 7.46 4.71
CA CYS A 302 -9.96 8.58 5.15
C CYS A 302 -11.30 8.63 4.39
N ASP A 303 -12.19 7.68 4.68
CA ASP A 303 -13.44 7.45 3.94
C ASP A 303 -14.47 8.58 4.00
N ASN A 304 -14.42 9.43 5.03
CA ASN A 304 -15.32 10.59 5.12
C ASN A 304 -14.89 11.72 4.18
N LEU A 305 -13.61 11.80 3.82
CA LEU A 305 -13.07 12.88 3.00
C LEU A 305 -13.54 12.70 1.56
N LYS A 306 -14.31 13.66 1.03
CA LYS A 306 -14.81 13.64 -0.35
C LYS A 306 -13.99 14.49 -1.30
N THR A 307 -13.50 15.62 -0.80
CA THR A 307 -12.74 16.58 -1.58
C THR A 307 -11.51 17.05 -0.82
N ILE A 308 -10.42 17.28 -1.55
CA ILE A 308 -9.21 17.89 -0.99
C ILE A 308 -8.71 19.00 -1.90
N LYS A 309 -8.39 20.15 -1.30
CA LYS A 309 -7.75 21.27 -1.98
C LYS A 309 -6.27 21.29 -1.63
N ILE A 310 -5.43 21.02 -2.61
CA ILE A 310 -3.98 21.02 -2.47
C ILE A 310 -3.44 22.31 -3.13
N PRO A 311 -2.84 23.24 -2.37
CA PRO A 311 -2.41 24.52 -2.92
C PRO A 311 -1.11 24.41 -3.72
N ASN A 312 -0.92 25.35 -4.63
CA ASN A 312 0.37 25.59 -5.27
C ASN A 312 1.47 25.79 -4.20
N GLY A 313 2.50 24.95 -4.28
CA GLY A 313 3.58 24.83 -3.29
C GLY A 313 3.88 23.39 -2.88
N VAL A 314 2.87 22.51 -2.95
CA VAL A 314 3.05 21.07 -2.73
C VAL A 314 3.80 20.45 -3.91
N LYS A 315 4.94 19.83 -3.63
CA LYS A 315 5.86 19.22 -4.60
C LYS A 315 5.68 17.71 -4.74
N THR A 316 5.40 17.02 -3.65
CA THR A 316 5.31 15.54 -3.67
C THR A 316 4.11 15.01 -2.89
N ILE A 317 3.50 13.98 -3.44
CA ILE A 317 2.50 13.14 -2.79
C ILE A 317 3.15 11.81 -2.44
N GLY A 318 3.18 11.45 -1.16
CA GLY A 318 3.85 10.25 -0.65
C GLY A 318 3.19 8.93 -1.06
N ALA A 319 3.87 7.82 -0.79
CA ALA A 319 3.35 6.49 -1.04
C ALA A 319 2.10 6.22 -0.19
N SER A 320 1.06 5.64 -0.80
CA SER A 320 -0.24 5.37 -0.17
C SER A 320 -0.89 6.59 0.50
N ALA A 321 -0.55 7.81 0.09
CA ALA A 321 -1.00 9.03 0.77
C ALA A 321 -2.53 9.14 0.88
N PHE A 322 -3.27 8.72 -0.14
CA PHE A 322 -4.73 8.66 -0.21
C PHE A 322 -5.23 7.24 -0.51
N ASN A 323 -4.42 6.22 -0.20
CA ASN A 323 -4.83 4.84 -0.47
C ASN A 323 -6.11 4.50 0.31
N GLY A 324 -7.06 3.82 -0.33
CA GLY A 324 -8.30 3.41 0.34
C GLY A 324 -9.23 4.57 0.71
N CYS A 325 -9.08 5.76 0.13
CA CYS A 325 -10.01 6.87 0.40
C CYS A 325 -11.32 6.66 -0.37
N ASP A 326 -12.24 5.86 0.17
CA ASP A 326 -13.48 5.50 -0.53
C ASP A 326 -14.41 6.71 -0.73
N GLY A 327 -14.34 7.74 0.12
CA GLY A 327 -15.14 8.95 -0.03
C GLY A 327 -14.70 9.87 -1.17
N LEU A 328 -13.45 9.78 -1.62
CA LEU A 328 -12.83 10.78 -2.49
C LEU A 328 -13.38 10.71 -3.92
N THR A 329 -13.97 11.79 -4.43
CA THR A 329 -14.66 11.78 -5.74
C THR A 329 -13.91 12.49 -6.87
N GLU A 330 -13.23 13.59 -6.57
CA GLU A 330 -12.49 14.40 -7.53
C GLU A 330 -11.18 14.89 -6.90
N ILE A 331 -10.10 14.81 -7.68
CA ILE A 331 -8.76 15.21 -7.25
C ILE A 331 -8.16 16.15 -8.29
N SER A 332 -7.90 17.38 -7.88
CA SER A 332 -7.11 18.32 -8.67
C SER A 332 -5.77 18.54 -7.98
N LEU A 333 -4.68 18.07 -8.59
CA LEU A 333 -3.33 18.31 -8.09
C LEU A 333 -2.84 19.65 -8.60
N PRO A 334 -2.11 20.47 -7.85
CA PRO A 334 -1.61 21.74 -8.36
C PRO A 334 -0.43 21.56 -9.33
N PRO A 335 -0.16 22.53 -10.24
CA PRO A 335 1.00 22.52 -11.11
C PRO A 335 2.36 22.36 -10.42
N SER A 336 2.47 22.66 -9.12
CA SER A 336 3.72 22.47 -8.38
C SER A 336 4.06 21.01 -8.07
N VAL A 337 3.13 20.06 -8.26
CA VAL A 337 3.40 18.65 -7.98
C VAL A 337 4.34 18.07 -9.04
N GLU A 338 5.47 17.56 -8.59
CA GLU A 338 6.52 16.97 -9.42
C GLU A 338 6.52 15.44 -9.32
N GLY A 339 6.08 14.87 -8.18
CA GLY A 339 6.18 13.44 -7.88
C GLY A 339 4.97 12.85 -7.16
N ILE A 340 4.51 11.67 -7.62
CA ILE A 340 3.43 10.88 -7.02
C ILE A 340 3.97 9.51 -6.61
N GLY A 341 3.81 9.16 -5.33
CA GLY A 341 4.31 7.93 -4.73
C GLY A 341 3.52 6.67 -5.09
N GLN A 342 4.10 5.51 -4.76
CA GLN A 342 3.51 4.20 -5.02
C GLN A 342 2.15 4.11 -4.32
N LEU A 343 1.13 3.58 -5.00
CA LEU A 343 -0.23 3.43 -4.46
C LEU A 343 -0.88 4.73 -3.94
N ALA A 344 -0.36 5.91 -4.28
CA ALA A 344 -0.78 7.19 -3.68
C ALA A 344 -2.29 7.45 -3.74
N PHE A 345 -2.96 7.02 -4.81
CA PHE A 345 -4.41 7.11 -5.05
C PHE A 345 -4.99 5.74 -5.44
N ALA A 346 -4.40 4.67 -4.92
CA ALA A 346 -4.90 3.32 -5.18
C ALA A 346 -6.11 3.01 -4.29
N PHE A 347 -7.00 2.12 -4.74
CA PHE A 347 -8.23 1.75 -4.04
C PHE A 347 -9.08 2.97 -3.68
N CYS A 348 -9.30 3.87 -4.65
CA CYS A 348 -10.19 5.03 -4.51
C CYS A 348 -11.37 4.85 -5.49
N PRO A 349 -12.31 3.93 -5.20
CA PRO A 349 -13.31 3.46 -6.16
C PRO A 349 -14.29 4.53 -6.63
N ASN A 350 -14.52 5.56 -5.81
CA ASN A 350 -15.43 6.66 -6.14
C ASN A 350 -14.75 7.86 -6.82
N THR A 351 -13.42 7.83 -6.97
CA THR A 351 -12.70 8.89 -7.69
C THR A 351 -12.99 8.78 -9.18
N THR A 352 -13.65 9.79 -9.74
CA THR A 352 -14.07 9.81 -11.15
C THR A 352 -13.09 10.55 -12.04
N GLN A 353 -12.40 11.55 -11.51
CA GLN A 353 -11.44 12.36 -12.25
C GLN A 353 -10.23 12.71 -11.38
N ILE A 354 -9.05 12.64 -12.01
CA ILE A 354 -7.79 13.11 -11.42
C ILE A 354 -7.08 13.98 -12.44
N ARG A 355 -6.92 15.26 -12.13
CA ARG A 355 -6.17 16.20 -13.00
C ARG A 355 -4.69 16.17 -12.67
N LEU A 356 -3.87 15.88 -13.69
CA LEU A 356 -2.43 15.76 -13.60
C LEU A 356 -1.77 16.79 -14.53
N HIS A 357 -0.97 17.69 -13.95
CA HIS A 357 -0.31 18.77 -14.68
C HIS A 357 1.02 18.33 -15.31
N SER A 358 1.50 19.12 -16.27
CA SER A 358 2.69 18.79 -17.07
C SER A 358 4.01 18.79 -16.31
N ASN A 359 4.06 19.38 -15.11
CA ASN A 359 5.28 19.43 -14.30
C ASN A 359 5.55 18.11 -13.55
N ILE A 360 4.58 17.18 -13.54
CA ILE A 360 4.79 15.85 -12.99
C ILE A 360 5.87 15.16 -13.81
N SER A 361 6.98 14.83 -13.15
CA SER A 361 8.14 14.17 -13.75
C SER A 361 8.35 12.75 -13.23
N SER A 362 7.57 12.34 -12.22
CA SER A 362 7.61 10.99 -11.66
C SER A 362 6.24 10.57 -11.12
N ILE A 363 5.80 9.38 -11.53
CA ILE A 363 4.65 8.66 -10.97
C ILE A 363 5.14 7.24 -10.71
N ALA A 364 5.10 6.81 -9.46
CA ALA A 364 5.54 5.48 -9.08
C ALA A 364 4.52 4.40 -9.45
N GLU A 365 4.97 3.14 -9.43
CA GLU A 365 4.17 1.97 -9.77
C GLU A 365 2.84 1.93 -9.00
N ALA A 366 1.78 1.52 -9.70
CA ALA A 366 0.45 1.31 -9.13
C ALA A 366 -0.16 2.55 -8.43
N ALA A 367 0.31 3.78 -8.72
CA ALA A 367 -0.19 5.00 -8.06
C ALA A 367 -1.72 5.17 -8.12
N PHE A 368 -2.39 4.58 -9.12
CA PHE A 368 -3.84 4.63 -9.34
C PHE A 368 -4.49 3.24 -9.46
N ALA A 369 -3.84 2.19 -8.91
CA ALA A 369 -4.38 0.82 -8.98
C ALA A 369 -5.73 0.71 -8.27
N GLU A 370 -6.65 -0.12 -8.78
CA GLU A 370 -7.98 -0.34 -8.17
C GLU A 370 -8.85 0.93 -8.03
N SER A 371 -8.56 1.96 -8.84
CA SER A 371 -9.35 3.20 -8.96
C SER A 371 -9.97 3.29 -10.36
N GLU A 372 -10.69 2.24 -10.78
CA GLU A 372 -11.12 2.03 -12.18
C GLU A 372 -12.09 3.08 -12.73
N ALA A 373 -12.79 3.80 -11.84
CA ALA A 373 -13.68 4.89 -12.20
C ALA A 373 -12.91 6.16 -12.62
N ALA A 374 -11.64 6.28 -12.23
CA ALA A 374 -10.85 7.48 -12.44
C ALA A 374 -10.47 7.62 -13.92
N VAL A 375 -10.83 8.76 -14.50
CA VAL A 375 -10.28 9.24 -15.76
C VAL A 375 -9.17 10.23 -15.44
N LEU A 376 -7.95 9.93 -15.90
CA LEU A 376 -6.84 10.87 -15.77
C LEU A 376 -6.98 12.00 -16.78
N ILE A 377 -7.10 13.23 -16.30
CA ILE A 377 -7.10 14.42 -17.15
C ILE A 377 -5.66 14.88 -17.29
N VAL A 378 -5.08 14.71 -18.48
CA VAL A 378 -3.64 14.88 -18.74
C VAL A 378 -3.37 15.81 -19.92
N LYS A 379 -2.15 16.33 -20.01
CA LYS A 379 -1.67 17.10 -21.17
C LYS A 379 -1.12 16.18 -22.27
N GLU A 380 -1.37 16.51 -23.54
CA GLU A 380 -0.73 15.83 -24.66
C GLU A 380 0.80 15.97 -24.59
N GLY A 381 1.53 14.88 -24.82
CA GLY A 381 2.99 14.86 -24.70
C GLY A 381 3.55 14.96 -23.27
N SER A 382 2.71 14.93 -22.22
CA SER A 382 3.19 14.92 -20.83
C SER A 382 3.65 13.54 -20.36
N PHE A 383 4.52 13.52 -19.35
CA PHE A 383 4.90 12.31 -18.64
C PHE A 383 3.68 11.56 -18.07
N ALA A 384 2.69 12.30 -17.52
CA ALA A 384 1.47 11.71 -17.00
C ALA A 384 0.66 10.95 -18.08
N LYS A 385 0.64 11.46 -19.31
CA LYS A 385 0.03 10.78 -20.46
C LYS A 385 0.80 9.52 -20.85
N GLU A 386 2.14 9.58 -20.89
CA GLU A 386 2.97 8.39 -21.16
C GLU A 386 2.74 7.30 -20.09
N TYR A 387 2.68 7.71 -18.82
CA TYR A 387 2.38 6.82 -17.71
C TYR A 387 0.99 6.17 -17.84
N ALA A 388 -0.04 6.95 -18.17
CA ALA A 388 -1.40 6.45 -18.35
C ALA A 388 -1.47 5.40 -19.47
N VAL A 389 -0.86 5.68 -20.62
CA VAL A 389 -0.77 4.74 -21.75
C VAL A 389 0.00 3.48 -21.36
N GLY A 390 1.16 3.63 -20.71
CA GLY A 390 2.03 2.52 -20.32
C GLY A 390 1.39 1.56 -19.31
N ASN A 391 0.45 2.04 -18.49
CA ASN A 391 -0.25 1.26 -17.47
C ASN A 391 -1.71 0.93 -17.84
N GLY A 392 -2.15 1.25 -19.07
CA GLY A 392 -3.51 0.96 -19.53
C GLY A 392 -4.62 1.70 -18.77
N LEU A 393 -4.32 2.87 -18.21
CA LEU A 393 -5.27 3.68 -17.44
C LEU A 393 -6.18 4.48 -18.37
N LYS A 394 -7.43 4.72 -17.97
CA LYS A 394 -8.35 5.63 -18.68
C LYS A 394 -7.81 7.06 -18.56
N TYR A 395 -7.73 7.76 -19.69
CA TYR A 395 -7.31 9.15 -19.71
C TYR A 395 -8.07 9.95 -20.76
N GLU A 396 -8.17 11.25 -20.53
CA GLU A 396 -8.61 12.25 -21.49
C GLU A 396 -7.55 13.33 -21.61
N ILE A 397 -7.34 13.81 -22.84
CA ILE A 397 -6.51 14.99 -23.06
C ILE A 397 -7.33 16.18 -22.65
N ALA A 398 -6.84 16.95 -21.66
CA ALA A 398 -7.51 18.18 -21.27
C ALA A 398 -7.59 19.08 -22.51
N LEU A 399 -8.79 19.48 -22.90
CA LEU A 399 -8.94 20.48 -23.94
C LEU A 399 -8.27 21.77 -23.43
N PRO A 400 -7.48 22.44 -24.28
CA PRO A 400 -6.86 23.69 -23.88
C PRO A 400 -7.93 24.68 -23.46
N LEU A 401 -7.94 25.10 -22.18
CA LEU A 401 -8.63 26.33 -21.84
C LEU A 401 -7.77 27.43 -22.45
N LYS A 402 -8.28 28.10 -23.49
CA LYS A 402 -7.56 29.21 -24.10
C LYS A 402 -7.29 30.25 -23.02
N GLY A 403 -6.03 30.59 -22.80
CA GLY A 403 -5.60 31.48 -21.72
C GLY A 403 -5.13 30.81 -20.42
N ASP A 404 -5.35 29.50 -20.24
CA ASP A 404 -4.81 28.72 -19.11
C ASP A 404 -3.39 28.25 -19.48
N VAL A 405 -2.43 29.14 -19.21
CA VAL A 405 -1.03 28.98 -19.63
C VAL A 405 -0.18 28.24 -18.61
N ASP A 406 -0.62 28.17 -17.35
CA ASP A 406 0.02 27.33 -16.33
C ASP A 406 -0.67 25.97 -16.13
N TRP A 407 -1.71 25.72 -16.93
CA TRP A 407 -2.48 24.49 -17.01
C TRP A 407 -3.31 24.17 -15.77
N ASP A 408 -3.46 25.09 -14.81
CA ASP A 408 -4.15 24.88 -13.54
C ASP A 408 -5.66 24.58 -13.67
N GLY A 409 -6.20 24.65 -14.89
CA GLY A 409 -7.59 24.39 -15.21
C GLY A 409 -8.48 25.62 -15.11
N THR A 410 -7.91 26.79 -14.84
CA THR A 410 -8.63 28.05 -14.73
C THR A 410 -7.86 29.18 -15.40
N VAL A 411 -8.55 30.15 -16.01
CA VAL A 411 -7.89 31.37 -16.54
C VAL A 411 -7.94 32.44 -15.45
N ASN A 412 -6.81 32.63 -14.76
CA ASN A 412 -6.70 33.47 -13.58
C ASN A 412 -5.42 34.34 -13.57
N ARG A 413 -5.23 35.11 -12.49
CA ARG A 413 -4.10 36.06 -12.41
C ARG A 413 -2.72 35.37 -12.50
N ALA A 414 -2.62 34.11 -12.12
CA ALA A 414 -1.41 33.29 -12.24
C ALA A 414 -1.01 33.12 -13.72
N ASP A 415 -1.97 32.91 -14.61
CA ASP A 415 -1.76 32.85 -16.06
C ASP A 415 -1.13 34.12 -16.60
N TYR A 416 -1.72 35.26 -16.26
CA TYR A 416 -1.16 36.56 -16.65
C TYR A 416 0.26 36.77 -16.12
N ILE A 417 0.54 36.32 -14.89
CA ILE A 417 1.88 36.39 -14.31
C ILE A 417 2.84 35.47 -15.07
N ALA A 418 2.41 34.26 -15.45
CA ALA A 418 3.20 33.32 -16.24
C ALA A 418 3.54 33.92 -17.61
N VAL A 419 2.56 34.49 -18.31
CA VAL A 419 2.77 35.24 -19.57
C VAL A 419 3.69 36.45 -19.36
N SER A 420 3.50 37.23 -18.30
CA SER A 420 4.35 38.38 -17.98
C SER A 420 5.82 37.98 -17.78
N LYS A 421 6.08 36.83 -17.14
CA LYS A 421 7.43 36.32 -16.91
C LYS A 421 8.11 35.92 -18.21
N TYR A 422 7.39 35.23 -19.10
CA TYR A 422 7.86 34.89 -20.44
C TYR A 422 8.34 36.13 -21.21
N PHE A 423 7.52 37.19 -21.29
CA PHE A 423 7.91 38.43 -21.98
C PHE A 423 9.00 39.25 -21.27
N SER A 424 9.27 38.98 -20.00
CA SER A 424 10.36 39.60 -19.24
C SER A 424 11.71 38.86 -19.35
N GLY A 425 11.77 37.77 -20.14
CA GLY A 425 12.99 36.98 -20.34
C GLY A 425 13.33 36.05 -19.18
N SER A 426 12.37 35.79 -18.27
CA SER A 426 12.52 34.77 -17.23
C SER A 426 11.93 33.46 -17.72
N PRO A 427 12.66 32.33 -17.70
CA PRO A 427 12.14 31.05 -18.16
C PRO A 427 11.11 30.53 -17.16
N SER A 428 9.84 30.83 -17.38
CA SER A 428 8.72 30.04 -16.88
C SER A 428 8.29 29.07 -17.97
N ALA A 429 8.03 27.81 -17.60
CA ALA A 429 7.33 26.89 -18.49
C ALA A 429 5.92 27.47 -18.70
N ILE A 430 5.70 28.10 -19.86
CA ILE A 430 4.37 28.50 -20.32
C ILE A 430 3.91 27.48 -21.34
N ASP A 431 2.61 27.23 -21.38
CA ASP A 431 2.04 26.56 -22.53
C ASP A 431 1.98 27.52 -23.71
N GLU A 432 2.88 27.33 -24.68
CA GLU A 432 2.97 28.13 -25.90
C GLU A 432 1.67 28.11 -26.73
N GLU A 433 0.95 26.99 -26.76
CA GLU A 433 -0.31 26.81 -27.48
C GLU A 433 -1.45 27.60 -26.84
N ASN A 434 -1.50 27.65 -25.49
CA ASN A 434 -2.52 28.41 -24.75
C ASN A 434 -2.16 29.87 -24.51
N THR A 435 -0.88 30.23 -24.66
CA THR A 435 -0.40 31.62 -24.55
C THR A 435 -0.81 32.44 -25.76
N GLU A 436 -1.00 31.79 -26.91
CA GLU A 436 -1.59 32.40 -28.10
C GLU A 436 -3.08 32.65 -27.86
N VAL A 437 -3.40 33.89 -27.51
CA VAL A 437 -4.76 34.31 -27.15
C VAL A 437 -5.30 35.36 -28.11
N SER A 438 -4.43 35.96 -28.91
CA SER A 438 -4.78 36.97 -29.90
C SER A 438 -5.41 36.40 -31.18
N GLY A 439 -5.19 35.11 -31.46
CA GLY A 439 -5.60 34.44 -32.71
C GLY A 439 -4.74 34.78 -33.92
N ASP A 440 -3.56 35.39 -33.72
CA ASP A 440 -2.61 35.73 -34.79
C ASP A 440 -1.64 34.58 -35.11
N GLY A 441 -1.66 33.50 -34.31
CA GLY A 441 -0.88 32.30 -34.53
C GLY A 441 0.59 32.41 -34.11
N THR A 442 0.95 33.48 -33.38
CA THR A 442 2.30 33.71 -32.86
C THR A 442 2.26 34.27 -31.44
N ILE A 443 3.10 33.76 -30.55
CA ILE A 443 3.22 34.35 -29.21
C ILE A 443 3.90 35.71 -29.31
N SER A 444 3.14 36.77 -29.06
CA SER A 444 3.57 38.13 -29.27
C SER A 444 3.11 39.05 -28.15
N ARG A 445 3.61 40.30 -28.16
CA ARG A 445 3.18 41.32 -27.20
C ARG A 445 1.68 41.60 -27.26
N VAL A 446 1.01 41.20 -28.34
CA VAL A 446 -0.45 41.31 -28.51
C VAL A 446 -1.15 40.37 -27.52
N ASP A 447 -0.67 39.13 -27.34
CA ASP A 447 -1.21 38.17 -26.38
C ASP A 447 -1.12 38.68 -24.94
N TYR A 448 0.03 39.22 -24.55
CA TYR A 448 0.21 39.86 -23.25
C TYR A 448 -0.78 41.02 -23.02
N ILE A 449 -1.03 41.83 -24.05
CA ILE A 449 -2.01 42.93 -23.98
C ILE A 449 -3.44 42.37 -23.86
N THR A 450 -3.77 41.28 -24.55
CA THR A 450 -5.07 40.61 -24.45
C THR A 450 -5.31 40.11 -23.03
N PHE A 451 -4.34 39.41 -22.43
CA PHE A 451 -4.42 39.03 -21.02
C PHE A 451 -4.54 40.22 -20.06
N SER A 452 -3.74 41.27 -20.26
CA SER A 452 -3.81 42.49 -19.45
C SER A 452 -5.19 43.16 -19.52
N LYS A 453 -5.84 43.13 -20.68
CA LYS A 453 -7.20 43.65 -20.87
C LYS A 453 -8.26 42.77 -20.21
N TYR A 454 -8.11 41.45 -20.31
CA TYR A 454 -9.00 40.48 -19.65
C TYR A 454 -9.01 40.70 -18.13
N PHE A 455 -7.84 40.71 -17.49
CA PHE A 455 -7.73 40.90 -16.04
C PHE A 455 -7.97 42.33 -15.54
N SER A 456 -8.06 43.31 -16.45
CA SER A 456 -8.53 44.66 -16.11
C SER A 456 -10.03 44.86 -16.34
N GLY A 457 -10.77 43.80 -16.68
CA GLY A 457 -12.21 43.82 -16.91
C GLY A 457 -12.62 44.57 -18.18
N LYS A 458 -11.70 44.70 -19.14
CA LYS A 458 -11.90 45.49 -20.37
C LYS A 458 -12.22 44.64 -21.60
N THR A 459 -12.19 43.31 -21.48
CA THR A 459 -12.49 42.35 -22.55
C THR A 459 -13.04 41.06 -21.94
N ASP A 460 -14.07 40.47 -22.55
CA ASP A 460 -14.65 39.18 -22.15
C ASP A 460 -14.06 37.99 -22.92
N VAL A 461 -12.89 38.16 -23.57
CA VAL A 461 -12.37 37.16 -24.51
C VAL A 461 -11.58 36.09 -23.77
N PHE A 462 -12.20 34.92 -23.59
CA PHE A 462 -11.64 33.57 -23.60
C PHE A 462 -12.73 32.56 -23.94
#